data_AF-A0A821XUZ8-F1
#
_entry.id   AF-A0A821XUZ8-F1
#
_cell.length_a   1.000
_cell.length_b   1.000
_cell.length_c   1.000
_cell.angle_alpha   90.00
_cell.angle_beta   90.00
_cell.angle_gamma   90.00
#
_symmetry.space_group_name_H-M   'P 1'
#
loop_
_entity.id
_entity.type
_entity.pdbx_description
1 polymer ?
#
loop_
_entity_poly.entity_id
_entity_poly.type
_entity_poly.pdbx_seq_one_letter_code
_entity_poly.pdbx_strand_id
1 'polypeptide(L)'
;KVFSSVHISGCFFHFSQSLWRKIQELGLTRYVKYSNLTASNTILAEEKRKGSQWFLCAIGLALIPVHLVEKTWAEAMDEHTPNHRSSVKFNDYIVSTYVDRTSCRYPVTLWNVNDALNSNIPRTNNHVEGYNSRLGSLFPVHPHIYKFIELLRDEHLFQHHHAEQSRTYLPRRQKPSQDTNAQLIDLLNKHSNRELTDLELALQCGKAVK
;
A
#
# COMPACT_ATOMS: atom_id res chain seq x y z
N LYS A 1 9.90 13.39 23.80
CA LYS A 1 8.74 12.66 23.21
C LYS A 1 7.89 12.11 24.35
N VAL A 2 6.57 12.31 24.32
CA VAL A 2 5.64 11.90 25.40
C VAL A 2 5.43 10.37 25.46
N PHE A 3 5.58 9.68 24.32
CA PHE A 3 5.52 8.22 24.24
C PHE A 3 6.82 7.69 23.63
N SER A 4 7.77 7.27 24.47
CA SER A 4 9.10 6.82 24.06
C SER A 4 9.13 5.39 23.50
N SER A 5 8.16 4.55 23.86
CA SER A 5 8.06 3.15 23.45
C SER A 5 7.21 2.91 22.20
N VAL A 6 6.53 3.94 21.69
CA VAL A 6 5.62 3.79 20.54
C VAL A 6 6.41 3.81 19.24
N HIS A 7 6.22 2.76 18.44
CA HIS A 7 6.67 2.72 17.06
C HIS A 7 5.65 3.45 16.17
N ILE A 8 6.10 4.50 15.47
CA ILE A 8 5.27 5.22 14.49
C ILE A 8 5.42 4.51 13.16
N SER A 9 4.30 4.15 12.54
CA SER A 9 4.25 3.55 11.21
C SER A 9 3.28 4.33 10.31
N GLY A 10 3.63 4.41 9.03
CA GLY A 10 2.84 5.01 7.97
C GLY A 10 1.81 4.02 7.41
N CYS A 11 0.74 4.56 6.84
CA CYS A 11 -0.29 3.75 6.21
C CYS A 11 0.10 3.40 4.76
N PHE A 12 0.03 2.11 4.41
CA PHE A 12 0.34 1.63 3.06
C PHE A 12 -0.55 2.26 1.97
N PHE A 13 -1.81 2.58 2.30
CA PHE A 13 -2.72 3.28 1.40
C PHE A 13 -2.19 4.67 1.03
N HIS A 14 -1.77 5.45 2.03
CA HIS A 14 -1.23 6.80 1.81
C HIS A 14 0.12 6.77 1.09
N PHE A 15 0.97 5.79 1.39
CA PHE A 15 2.18 5.53 0.62
C PHE A 15 1.85 5.31 -0.86
N SER A 16 1.03 4.32 -1.17
CA SER A 16 0.61 4.00 -2.55
C SER A 16 -0.05 5.19 -3.26
N GLN A 17 -0.88 5.94 -2.54
CA GLN A 17 -1.56 7.13 -3.06
C GLN A 17 -0.58 8.26 -3.39
N SER A 18 0.46 8.46 -2.56
CA SER A 18 1.49 9.46 -2.83
C SER A 18 2.25 9.15 -4.12
N LEU A 19 2.58 7.88 -4.35
CA LEU A 19 3.25 7.44 -5.59
C LEU A 19 2.36 7.69 -6.80
N TRP A 20 1.08 7.33 -6.71
CA TRP A 20 0.12 7.55 -7.78
C TRP A 20 -0.06 9.04 -8.11
N ARG A 21 -0.18 9.90 -7.09
CA ARG A 21 -0.26 11.35 -7.29
C ARG A 21 0.97 11.88 -8.01
N LYS A 22 2.17 11.38 -7.68
CA LYS A 22 3.41 11.78 -8.37
C LYS A 22 3.41 11.31 -9.83
N ILE A 23 2.94 10.09 -10.13
CA ILE A 23 2.76 9.61 -11.52
C ILE A 23 1.82 10.54 -12.31
N GLN A 24 0.72 10.96 -11.71
CA GLN A 24 -0.24 11.88 -12.34
C GLN A 24 0.39 13.26 -12.59
N GLU A 25 1.03 13.84 -11.57
CA GLU A 25 1.73 15.13 -11.64
C GLU A 25 2.78 15.16 -12.78
N LEU A 26 3.49 14.05 -12.97
CA LEU A 26 4.54 13.92 -13.98
C LEU A 26 4.03 13.55 -15.39
N GLY A 27 2.70 13.36 -15.55
CA GLY A 27 2.08 12.98 -16.83
C GLY A 27 2.41 11.55 -17.28
N LEU A 28 2.75 10.67 -16.33
CA LEU A 28 3.21 9.30 -16.61
C LEU A 28 2.08 8.26 -16.66
N THR A 29 0.83 8.66 -16.38
CA THR A 29 -0.35 7.78 -16.34
C THR A 29 -0.48 6.87 -17.57
N ARG A 30 -0.06 7.32 -18.75
CA ARG A 30 -0.11 6.54 -20.01
C ARG A 30 0.82 5.32 -20.05
N TYR A 31 1.86 5.30 -19.21
CA TYR A 31 2.83 4.21 -19.10
C TYR A 31 2.48 3.21 -18.00
N VAL A 32 1.65 3.62 -17.04
CA VAL A 32 1.38 2.89 -15.79
C VAL A 32 -0.04 2.32 -15.73
N LYS A 33 -0.95 2.76 -16.62
CA LYS A 33 -2.32 2.22 -16.67
C LYS A 33 -2.29 0.74 -17.05
N TYR A 34 -2.69 -0.06 -16.07
CA TYR A 34 -3.07 -1.46 -16.20
C TYR A 34 -4.23 -1.64 -17.18
N SER A 35 -3.91 -1.70 -18.47
CA SER A 35 -4.74 -2.45 -19.41
C SER A 35 -4.13 -3.84 -19.51
N ASN A 36 -4.96 -4.88 -19.53
CA ASN A 36 -4.57 -6.21 -20.02
C ASN A 36 -3.89 -5.99 -21.38
N LEU A 37 -2.55 -5.95 -21.38
CA LEU A 37 -1.76 -5.74 -22.58
C LEU A 37 -1.92 -7.02 -23.38
N THR A 38 -2.90 -7.05 -24.28
CA THR A 38 -2.92 -8.02 -25.37
C THR A 38 -1.57 -7.91 -26.06
N ALA A 39 -0.90 -9.05 -26.20
CA ALA A 39 0.45 -9.20 -26.71
C ALA A 39 0.58 -8.68 -28.14
N SER A 40 0.67 -7.36 -28.29
CA SER A 40 1.02 -6.70 -29.52
C SER A 40 2.47 -6.25 -29.38
N ASN A 41 3.37 -6.85 -30.15
CA ASN A 41 4.81 -6.56 -30.16
C ASN A 41 5.12 -5.19 -30.77
N THR A 42 4.59 -4.13 -30.20
CA THR A 42 4.88 -2.74 -30.59
C THR A 42 5.78 -2.10 -29.53
N ILE A 43 6.62 -1.15 -29.96
CA ILE A 43 7.48 -0.35 -29.07
C ILE A 43 6.64 0.29 -27.94
N LEU A 44 5.43 0.75 -28.25
CA LEU A 44 4.51 1.34 -27.28
C LEU A 44 3.98 0.34 -26.25
N ALA A 45 3.77 -0.91 -26.62
CA ALA A 45 3.32 -1.95 -25.70
C ALA A 45 4.43 -2.32 -24.72
N GLU A 46 5.67 -2.39 -25.19
CA GLU A 46 6.84 -2.66 -24.36
C GLU A 46 7.09 -1.56 -23.32
N GLU A 47 7.00 -0.29 -23.73
CA GLU A 47 7.12 0.86 -22.80
C GLU A 47 6.02 0.88 -21.73
N LYS A 48 4.80 0.45 -22.07
CA LYS A 48 3.69 0.31 -21.11
C LYS A 48 3.90 -0.86 -20.15
N ARG A 49 4.44 -1.98 -20.65
CA ARG A 49 4.78 -3.15 -19.83
C ARG A 49 5.83 -2.78 -18.79
N LYS A 50 6.93 -2.15 -19.24
CA LYS A 50 7.99 -1.61 -18.39
C LYS A 50 7.45 -0.62 -17.36
N GLY A 51 6.67 0.38 -17.79
CA GLY A 51 6.10 1.37 -16.88
C GLY A 51 5.15 0.79 -15.84
N SER A 52 4.39 -0.24 -16.20
CA SER A 52 3.52 -0.95 -15.25
C SER A 52 4.35 -1.74 -14.24
N GLN A 53 5.38 -2.49 -14.69
CA GLN A 53 6.28 -3.24 -13.82
C GLN A 53 7.05 -2.32 -12.86
N TRP A 54 7.59 -1.22 -13.37
CA TRP A 54 8.32 -0.22 -12.60
C TRP A 54 7.48 0.39 -11.48
N PHE A 55 6.25 0.81 -11.79
CA PHE A 55 5.35 1.36 -10.78
C PHE A 55 4.92 0.31 -9.75
N LEU A 56 4.75 -0.93 -10.19
CA LEU A 56 4.43 -2.02 -9.28
C LEU A 56 5.55 -2.37 -8.33
N CYS A 57 6.78 -2.39 -8.83
CA CYS A 57 7.96 -2.54 -7.98
C CYS A 57 7.97 -1.43 -6.93
N ALA A 58 7.74 -0.17 -7.32
CA ALA A 58 7.69 0.96 -6.38
C ALA A 58 6.64 0.77 -5.26
N ILE A 59 5.46 0.24 -5.57
CA ILE A 59 4.44 -0.12 -4.59
C ILE A 59 4.91 -1.31 -3.71
N GLY A 60 5.48 -2.33 -4.35
CA GLY A 60 5.93 -3.56 -3.72
C GLY A 60 7.07 -3.37 -2.72
N LEU A 61 7.88 -2.30 -2.85
CA LEU A 61 8.97 -1.99 -1.92
C LEU A 61 8.50 -1.92 -0.45
N ALA A 62 7.25 -1.54 -0.19
CA ALA A 62 6.74 -1.47 1.18
C ALA A 62 6.44 -2.85 1.77
N LEU A 63 6.43 -3.90 0.95
CA LEU A 63 6.03 -5.26 1.31
C LEU A 63 7.22 -6.22 1.37
N ILE A 64 8.42 -5.79 0.98
CA ILE A 64 9.64 -6.60 1.02
C ILE A 64 10.48 -6.27 2.27
N PRO A 65 11.40 -7.16 2.69
CA PRO A 65 12.32 -6.87 3.78
C PRO A 65 13.09 -5.55 3.60
N VAL A 66 13.17 -4.76 4.67
CA VAL A 66 13.76 -3.39 4.68
C VAL A 66 15.16 -3.34 4.07
N HIS A 67 15.98 -4.36 4.29
CA HIS A 67 17.36 -4.39 3.80
C HIS A 67 17.48 -4.57 2.28
N LEU A 68 16.42 -5.07 1.62
CA LEU A 68 16.39 -5.28 0.17
C LEU A 68 15.95 -4.02 -0.59
N VAL A 69 15.17 -3.13 0.04
CA VAL A 69 14.50 -1.98 -0.59
C VAL A 69 15.38 -1.17 -1.55
N GLU A 70 16.57 -0.78 -1.10
CA GLU A 70 17.48 0.05 -1.89
C GLU A 70 18.05 -0.68 -3.11
N LYS A 71 18.51 -1.92 -2.91
CA LYS A 71 19.05 -2.77 -3.97
C LYS A 71 17.97 -3.08 -5.01
N THR A 72 16.79 -3.50 -4.55
CA THR A 72 15.67 -3.82 -5.42
C THR A 72 15.17 -2.62 -6.22
N TRP A 73 15.18 -1.43 -5.62
CA TRP A 73 14.81 -0.22 -6.37
C TRP A 73 15.87 0.15 -7.42
N ALA A 74 17.15 0.00 -7.13
CA ALA A 74 18.21 0.20 -8.12
C ALA A 74 18.05 -0.74 -9.33
N GLU A 75 17.84 -2.03 -9.08
CA GLU A 75 17.55 -3.02 -10.13
C GLU A 75 16.29 -2.64 -10.94
N ALA A 76 15.22 -2.20 -10.28
CA ALA A 76 13.99 -1.76 -10.95
C ALA A 76 14.20 -0.50 -11.83
N MET A 77 15.07 0.42 -11.39
CA MET A 77 15.42 1.60 -12.17
C MET A 77 16.15 1.21 -13.47
N ASP A 78 17.06 0.25 -13.40
CA ASP A 78 17.82 -0.21 -14.57
C ASP A 78 16.96 -1.02 -15.54
N GLU A 79 16.11 -1.93 -15.03
CA GLU A 79 15.37 -2.86 -15.88
C GLU A 79 14.04 -2.33 -16.42
N HIS A 80 13.32 -1.51 -15.65
CA HIS A 80 11.91 -1.21 -15.91
C HIS A 80 11.58 0.27 -16.12
N THR A 81 12.54 1.19 -15.94
CA THR A 81 12.28 2.63 -16.15
C THR A 81 11.85 2.89 -17.61
N PRO A 82 10.66 3.47 -17.87
CA PRO A 82 10.26 3.83 -19.22
C PRO A 82 11.17 4.90 -19.82
N ASN A 83 11.40 4.83 -21.12
CA ASN A 83 12.23 5.78 -21.85
C ASN A 83 11.53 7.14 -22.03
N HIS A 84 11.42 7.88 -20.94
CA HIS A 84 10.79 9.19 -20.89
C HIS A 84 11.44 10.04 -19.79
N ARG A 85 11.73 11.31 -20.09
CA ARG A 85 12.40 12.24 -19.15
C ARG A 85 11.70 12.35 -17.78
N SER A 86 10.37 12.26 -17.76
CA SER A 86 9.62 12.32 -16.50
C SER A 86 9.77 11.06 -15.65
N SER A 87 10.15 9.91 -16.22
CA SER A 87 10.41 8.69 -15.47
C SER A 87 11.62 8.88 -14.54
N VAL A 88 12.67 9.55 -15.03
CA VAL A 88 13.85 9.91 -14.21
C VAL A 88 13.43 10.78 -13.03
N LYS A 89 12.56 11.77 -13.24
CA LYS A 89 12.04 12.62 -12.14
C LYS A 89 11.26 11.84 -11.09
N PHE A 90 10.60 10.75 -11.47
CA PHE A 90 9.94 9.87 -10.51
C PHE A 90 10.96 9.01 -9.74
N ASN A 91 11.99 8.50 -10.41
CA ASN A 91 13.10 7.79 -9.77
C ASN A 91 13.76 8.69 -8.71
N ASP A 92 14.12 9.92 -9.08
CA ASP A 92 14.69 10.91 -8.16
C ASP A 92 13.77 11.17 -6.95
N TYR A 93 12.45 11.26 -7.21
CA TYR A 93 11.46 11.41 -6.15
C TYR A 93 11.44 10.20 -5.20
N ILE A 94 11.41 8.97 -5.71
CA ILE A 94 11.39 7.76 -4.88
C ILE A 94 12.67 7.68 -4.03
N VAL A 95 13.84 7.92 -4.64
CA VAL A 95 15.14 7.89 -3.96
C VAL A 95 15.19 8.93 -2.86
N SER A 96 14.94 10.20 -3.17
CA SER A 96 15.01 11.30 -2.19
C SER A 96 13.90 11.29 -1.13
N THR A 97 12.77 10.62 -1.40
CA THR A 97 11.63 10.63 -0.47
C THR A 97 11.60 9.39 0.41
N TYR A 98 11.95 8.22 -0.12
CA TYR A 98 11.65 6.94 0.53
C TYR A 98 12.82 5.96 0.63
N VAL A 99 13.71 5.91 -0.38
CA VAL A 99 14.66 4.79 -0.53
C VAL A 99 16.05 5.10 0.01
N ASP A 100 16.59 6.31 -0.19
CA ASP A 100 17.95 6.63 0.26
C ASP A 100 18.07 6.54 1.78
N ARG A 101 18.93 5.65 2.27
CA ARG A 101 19.14 5.44 3.72
C ARG A 101 19.67 6.67 4.46
N THR A 102 20.37 7.55 3.76
CA THR A 102 21.12 8.65 4.39
C THR A 102 20.34 9.95 4.42
N SER A 103 19.61 10.28 3.36
CA SER A 103 18.96 11.58 3.21
C SER A 103 17.49 11.52 2.82
N CYS A 104 16.87 10.33 2.79
CA CYS A 104 15.44 10.26 2.47
C CYS A 104 14.58 11.04 3.47
N ARG A 105 13.52 11.67 2.96
CA ARG A 105 12.55 12.41 3.78
C ARG A 105 11.85 11.50 4.79
N TYR A 106 11.52 10.28 4.38
CA TYR A 106 10.81 9.30 5.20
C TYR A 106 11.61 7.99 5.27
N PRO A 107 12.20 7.68 6.44
CA PRO A 107 12.97 6.44 6.63
C PRO A 107 12.18 5.19 6.25
N VAL A 108 12.86 4.19 5.69
CA VAL A 108 12.22 2.92 5.26
C VAL A 108 11.41 2.28 6.38
N THR A 109 11.90 2.30 7.62
CA THR A 109 11.21 1.75 8.79
C THR A 109 9.88 2.44 9.11
N LEU A 110 9.65 3.65 8.61
CA LEU A 110 8.40 4.39 8.83
C LEU A 110 7.29 3.87 7.91
N TRP A 111 7.56 3.65 6.63
CA TRP A 111 6.52 3.37 5.61
C TRP A 111 6.49 1.92 5.15
N ASN A 112 7.53 1.14 5.41
CA ASN A 112 7.55 -0.28 5.15
C ASN A 112 6.59 -1.01 6.10
N VAL A 113 5.83 -1.95 5.55
CA VAL A 113 4.78 -2.71 6.22
C VAL A 113 5.00 -4.22 6.09
N ASN A 114 6.23 -4.66 5.80
CA ASN A 114 6.60 -6.07 5.73
C ASN A 114 6.40 -6.76 7.08
N ASP A 115 6.85 -6.14 8.19
CA ASP A 115 6.69 -6.70 9.54
C ASP A 115 5.22 -6.86 9.96
N ALA A 116 4.34 -6.01 9.42
CA ALA A 116 2.90 -6.09 9.66
C ALA A 116 2.28 -7.36 9.04
N LEU A 117 2.88 -7.93 7.98
CA LEU A 117 2.46 -9.23 7.42
C LEU A 117 2.66 -10.35 8.43
N ASN A 118 3.85 -10.41 9.03
CA ASN A 118 4.21 -11.46 10.00
C ASN A 118 3.41 -11.33 11.31
N SER A 119 3.11 -10.09 11.72
CA SER A 119 2.39 -9.81 12.96
C SER A 119 0.86 -9.83 12.80
N ASN A 120 0.35 -10.10 11.59
CA ASN A 120 -1.06 -10.02 11.24
C ASN A 120 -1.71 -8.66 11.62
N ILE A 121 -0.95 -7.58 11.50
CA ILE A 121 -1.38 -6.21 11.80
C ILE A 121 -1.94 -5.58 10.51
N PRO A 122 -3.05 -4.81 10.57
CA PRO A 122 -3.56 -4.10 9.40
C PRO A 122 -2.52 -3.13 8.82
N ARG A 123 -2.24 -3.26 7.51
CA ARG A 123 -1.34 -2.36 6.76
C ARG A 123 -2.00 -1.04 6.35
N THR A 124 -3.33 -1.00 6.40
CA THR A 124 -4.14 0.17 6.07
C THR A 124 -5.01 0.55 7.26
N ASN A 125 -5.35 1.84 7.33
CA ASN A 125 -6.29 2.40 8.27
C ASN A 125 -7.74 2.34 7.76
N ASN A 126 -8.05 1.51 6.75
CA ASN A 126 -9.39 1.41 6.13
C ASN A 126 -10.51 1.19 7.15
N HIS A 127 -10.24 0.45 8.23
CA HIS A 127 -11.22 0.22 9.30
C HIS A 127 -11.56 1.52 10.02
N VAL A 128 -10.55 2.34 10.33
CA VAL A 128 -10.70 3.62 11.01
C VAL A 128 -11.32 4.65 10.07
N GLU A 129 -10.87 4.70 8.82
CA GLU A 129 -11.44 5.59 7.80
C GLU A 129 -12.90 5.25 7.51
N GLY A 130 -13.23 3.96 7.37
CA GLY A 130 -14.60 3.49 7.18
C GLY A 130 -15.49 3.79 8.38
N TYR A 131 -14.97 3.61 9.59
CA TYR A 131 -15.67 4.00 10.82
C TYR A 131 -15.96 5.51 10.83
N ASN A 132 -14.93 6.34 10.62
CA ASN A 132 -15.05 7.79 10.63
C ASN A 132 -15.96 8.31 9.51
N SER A 133 -15.92 7.70 8.32
CA SER A 133 -16.78 8.05 7.20
C SER A 133 -18.24 7.72 7.49
N ARG A 134 -18.53 6.52 8.04
CA ARG A 134 -19.90 6.16 8.44
C ARG A 134 -20.36 7.10 9.55
N LEU A 135 -19.53 7.31 10.56
CA LEU A 135 -19.87 8.21 11.66
C LEU A 135 -20.16 9.62 11.13
N GLY A 136 -19.28 10.18 10.30
CA GLY A 136 -19.47 11.48 9.67
C GLY A 136 -20.77 11.59 8.86
N SER A 137 -21.23 10.49 8.22
CA SER A 137 -22.52 10.45 7.52
C SER A 137 -23.75 10.51 8.44
N LEU A 138 -23.61 10.14 9.71
CA LEU A 138 -24.70 10.16 10.69
C LEU A 138 -24.85 11.52 11.38
N PHE A 139 -23.78 12.32 11.41
CA PHE A 139 -23.76 13.59 12.13
C PHE A 139 -24.13 14.76 11.18
N PRO A 140 -25.09 15.61 11.56
CA PRO A 140 -25.30 16.89 10.90
C PRO A 140 -24.04 17.77 10.96
N VAL A 141 -23.91 18.69 10.01
CA VAL A 141 -22.88 19.73 10.07
C VAL A 141 -23.24 20.70 11.21
N HIS A 142 -22.50 20.63 12.32
CA HIS A 142 -22.73 21.34 13.58
C HIS A 142 -24.01 20.94 14.36
N PRO A 143 -24.08 19.73 14.94
CA PRO A 143 -25.23 19.30 15.71
C PRO A 143 -25.30 20.02 17.06
N HIS A 144 -26.52 20.32 17.52
CA HIS A 144 -26.75 20.74 18.90
C HIS A 144 -26.26 19.67 19.89
N ILE A 145 -25.77 20.06 21.07
CA ILE A 145 -25.14 19.13 22.03
C ILE A 145 -26.06 17.94 22.41
N TYR A 146 -27.36 18.17 22.58
CA TYR A 146 -28.31 17.08 22.84
C TYR A 146 -28.41 16.09 21.68
N LYS A 147 -28.45 16.59 20.43
CA LYS A 147 -28.47 15.72 19.24
C LYS A 147 -27.17 14.96 19.08
N PHE A 148 -26.05 15.61 19.39
CA PHE A 148 -24.73 14.98 19.42
C PHE A 148 -24.69 13.82 20.43
N ILE A 149 -25.18 14.03 21.66
CA ILE A 149 -25.25 12.99 22.70
C ILE A 149 -26.17 11.83 22.29
N GLU A 150 -27.32 12.12 21.67
CA GLU A 150 -28.21 11.07 21.14
C GLU A 150 -27.50 10.19 20.11
N LEU A 151 -26.85 10.82 19.11
CA LEU A 151 -26.13 10.07 18.07
C LEU A 151 -24.98 9.24 18.64
N LEU A 152 -24.29 9.73 19.68
CA LEU A 152 -23.26 8.95 20.37
C LEU A 152 -23.85 7.74 21.13
N ARG A 153 -25.04 7.88 21.71
CA ARG A 153 -25.73 6.77 22.38
C ARG A 153 -26.13 5.69 21.37
N ASP A 154 -26.72 6.10 20.25
CA ASP A 154 -27.13 5.19 19.18
C ASP A 154 -25.91 4.46 18.60
N GLU A 155 -24.82 5.18 18.39
CA GLU A 155 -23.55 4.62 17.94
C GLU A 155 -22.98 3.62 18.94
N HIS A 156 -23.01 3.93 20.24
CA HIS A 156 -22.57 3.00 21.29
C HIS A 156 -23.39 1.70 21.26
N LEU A 157 -24.73 1.80 21.17
CA LEU A 157 -25.60 0.62 21.10
C LEU A 157 -25.33 -0.21 19.85
N PHE A 158 -25.13 0.43 18.69
CA PHE A 158 -24.76 -0.24 17.45
C PHE A 158 -23.44 -1.02 17.58
N GLN A 159 -22.39 -0.39 18.12
CA GLN A 159 -21.09 -1.06 18.32
C GLN A 159 -21.17 -2.19 19.33
N HIS A 160 -21.92 -2.00 20.42
CA HIS A 160 -22.15 -3.05 21.41
C HIS A 160 -22.84 -4.26 20.78
N HIS A 161 -23.90 -4.04 20.00
CA HIS A 161 -24.59 -5.12 19.29
C HIS A 161 -23.66 -5.82 18.29
N HIS A 162 -22.84 -5.07 17.55
CA HIS A 162 -21.89 -5.64 16.61
C HIS A 162 -20.79 -6.48 17.30
N ALA A 163 -20.34 -6.04 18.48
CA ALA A 163 -19.39 -6.79 19.30
C ALA A 163 -20.00 -8.09 19.83
N GLU A 164 -21.26 -8.08 20.32
CA GLU A 164 -21.94 -9.30 20.77
C GLU A 164 -22.18 -10.28 19.62
N GLN A 165 -22.59 -9.80 18.44
CA GLN A 165 -22.69 -10.63 17.23
C GLN A 165 -21.34 -11.22 16.78
N SER A 166 -20.22 -10.58 17.14
CA SER A 166 -18.90 -11.12 16.81
C SER A 166 -18.48 -12.30 17.68
N ARG A 167 -19.14 -12.47 18.84
CA ARG A 167 -18.90 -13.58 19.77
C ARG A 167 -19.68 -14.85 19.41
N THR A 168 -20.75 -14.73 18.63
CA THR A 168 -21.47 -15.89 18.11
C THR A 168 -20.77 -16.41 16.84
N TYR A 169 -20.51 -17.72 16.80
CA TYR A 169 -19.89 -18.38 15.64
C TYR A 169 -20.86 -18.42 14.46
N LEU A 170 -20.91 -17.34 13.68
CA LEU A 170 -21.48 -17.34 12.34
C LEU A 170 -20.33 -17.49 11.33
N PRO A 171 -20.41 -18.44 10.38
CA PRO A 171 -19.40 -18.58 9.34
C PRO A 171 -19.34 -17.28 8.54
N ARG A 172 -18.26 -16.51 8.73
CA ARG A 172 -18.02 -15.28 7.98
C ARG A 172 -17.45 -15.64 6.61
N ARG A 173 -17.96 -15.00 5.57
CA ARG A 173 -17.33 -15.01 4.24
C ARG A 173 -15.89 -14.52 4.38
N GLN A 174 -14.92 -15.30 3.91
CA GLN A 174 -13.52 -14.88 3.89
C GLN A 174 -13.40 -13.57 3.11
N LYS A 175 -12.70 -12.60 3.68
CA LYS A 175 -12.49 -11.31 3.03
C LYS A 175 -11.37 -11.45 2.00
N PRO A 176 -11.48 -10.82 0.81
CA PRO A 176 -10.40 -10.83 -0.19
C PRO A 176 -9.02 -10.44 0.35
N SER A 177 -8.96 -9.60 1.39
CA SER A 177 -7.69 -9.20 2.01
C SER A 177 -6.93 -10.34 2.72
N GLN A 178 -7.65 -11.38 3.18
CA GLN A 178 -7.02 -12.55 3.82
C GLN A 178 -6.30 -13.40 2.77
N ASP A 179 -6.87 -13.50 1.57
CA ASP A 179 -6.28 -14.16 0.42
C ASP A 179 -5.02 -13.42 -0.04
N THR A 180 -5.07 -12.08 -0.12
CA THR A 180 -3.88 -11.26 -0.41
C THR A 180 -2.76 -11.44 0.61
N ASN A 181 -3.08 -11.53 1.91
CA ASN A 181 -2.05 -11.77 2.94
C ASN A 181 -1.38 -13.13 2.77
N ALA A 182 -2.18 -14.18 2.53
CA ALA A 182 -1.66 -15.52 2.28
C ALA A 182 -0.75 -15.55 1.05
N GLN A 183 -1.16 -14.87 -0.04
CA GLN A 183 -0.36 -14.72 -1.24
C GLN A 183 0.97 -14.00 -0.98
N LEU A 184 0.98 -12.92 -0.20
CA LEU A 184 2.21 -12.19 0.14
C LEU A 184 3.16 -13.04 0.99
N ILE A 185 2.64 -13.83 1.93
CA ILE A 185 3.45 -14.75 2.74
C ILE A 185 4.06 -15.85 1.85
N ASP A 186 3.30 -16.41 0.92
CA ASP A 186 3.80 -17.38 -0.05
C ASP A 186 4.95 -16.80 -0.90
N LEU A 187 4.82 -15.56 -1.37
CA LEU A 187 5.88 -14.87 -2.12
C LEU A 187 7.17 -14.69 -1.29
N LEU A 188 7.05 -14.33 -0.01
CA LEU A 188 8.20 -14.21 0.89
C LEU A 188 8.88 -15.56 1.15
N ASN A 189 8.11 -16.65 1.25
CA ASN A 189 8.65 -18.00 1.38
C ASN A 189 9.40 -18.43 0.12
N LYS A 190 8.85 -18.16 -1.07
CA LYS A 190 9.50 -18.44 -2.36
C LYS A 190 10.82 -17.68 -2.51
N HIS A 191 10.84 -16.41 -2.11
CA HIS A 191 12.09 -15.62 -2.07
C HIS A 191 13.11 -16.22 -1.10
N SER A 192 12.68 -16.64 0.10
CA SER A 192 13.54 -17.31 1.09
C SER A 192 14.15 -18.62 0.55
N ASN A 193 13.38 -19.35 -0.27
CA ASN A 193 13.83 -20.56 -0.97
C ASN A 193 14.69 -20.27 -2.22
N ARG A 194 14.96 -18.99 -2.54
CA ARG A 194 15.69 -18.53 -3.74
C ARG A 194 14.99 -18.88 -5.06
N GLU A 195 13.68 -19.06 -5.02
CA GLU A 195 12.86 -19.27 -6.22
C GLU A 195 12.50 -17.96 -6.93
N LEU A 196 12.65 -16.82 -6.24
CA LEU A 196 12.38 -15.48 -6.75
C LEU A 196 13.58 -14.56 -6.52
N THR A 197 13.87 -13.69 -7.48
CA THR A 197 14.81 -12.58 -7.29
C THR A 197 14.20 -11.47 -6.42
N ASP A 198 15.04 -10.55 -5.93
CA ASP A 198 14.58 -9.40 -5.14
C ASP A 198 13.59 -8.53 -5.94
N LEU A 199 13.89 -8.30 -7.22
CA LEU A 199 13.04 -7.56 -8.16
C LEU A 199 11.71 -8.28 -8.45
N GLU A 200 11.76 -9.59 -8.68
CA GLU A 200 10.56 -10.40 -8.89
C GLU A 200 9.66 -10.40 -7.66
N LEU A 201 10.23 -10.51 -6.45
CA LEU A 201 9.49 -10.41 -5.21
C LEU A 201 8.73 -9.08 -5.14
N ALA A 202 9.42 -7.94 -5.32
CA ALA A 202 8.78 -6.63 -5.27
C ALA A 202 7.67 -6.48 -6.32
N LEU A 203 7.93 -6.93 -7.55
CA LEU A 203 6.95 -6.88 -8.64
C LEU A 203 5.70 -7.70 -8.31
N GLN A 204 5.86 -8.95 -7.85
CA GLN A 204 4.74 -9.84 -7.54
C GLN A 204 3.97 -9.35 -6.30
N CYS A 205 4.67 -8.84 -5.29
CA CYS A 205 4.04 -8.19 -4.13
C CYS A 205 3.18 -6.99 -4.56
N GLY A 206 3.70 -6.15 -5.46
CA GLY A 206 2.97 -5.03 -6.03
C GLY A 206 1.71 -5.45 -6.80
N LYS A 207 1.78 -6.55 -7.56
CA LYS A 207 0.63 -7.13 -8.29
C LYS A 207 -0.43 -7.70 -7.36
N ALA A 208 -0.03 -8.38 -6.28
CA ALA A 208 -0.97 -8.98 -5.34
C ALA A 208 -1.89 -7.94 -4.66
N VAL A 209 -1.46 -6.68 -4.56
CA VAL A 209 -2.18 -5.60 -3.88
C VAL A 209 -2.84 -4.57 -4.82
N LYS A 210 -2.76 -4.76 -6.15
CA LYS A 210 -3.30 -3.84 -7.16
C LYS A 210 -4.14 -4.54 -8.21
#